data_AF-A0A978UIY8-F1
#
_entry.id   AF-A0A978UIY8-F1
#
_cell.length_a   1.000
_cell.length_b   1.000
_cell.length_c   1.000
_cell.angle_alpha   90.00
_cell.angle_beta   90.00
_cell.angle_gamma   90.00
#
_symmetry.space_group_name_H-M   'P 1'
#
loop_
_entity.id
_entity.type
_entity.pdbx_description
1 polymer ?
#
loop_
_entity_poly.entity_id
_entity_poly.type
_entity_poly.pdbx_seq_one_letter_code
_entity_poly.pdbx_strand_id
1 'polypeptide(L)'
;MALVAAFGLLFDAVRDVNNNTSKFKFQLKRIKGKLEALDPLIKQIKEFDSELDLQKWEARDFEEQMTEGERVVRFCPQLHLWNIRKKHHCTEKLLELDESLKRLMQILQIQIIRDLKETLILTNDIHRKIMGIRK
;
A
#
# COMPACT_ATOMS: atom_id res chain seq x y z
N MET A 1 0.00 5.46 -13.20
CA MET A 1 -1.19 4.85 -12.59
C MET A 1 -1.72 5.71 -11.45
N ALA A 2 -3.05 5.81 -11.28
CA ALA A 2 -3.70 6.64 -10.26
C ALA A 2 -3.44 6.13 -8.82
N LEU A 3 -3.44 4.81 -8.61
CA LEU A 3 -3.07 4.19 -7.34
C LEU A 3 -1.66 4.60 -6.85
N VAL A 4 -0.66 4.57 -7.76
CA VAL A 4 0.72 4.97 -7.44
C VAL A 4 0.79 6.44 -7.02
N ALA A 5 0.01 7.31 -7.67
CA ALA A 5 -0.07 8.72 -7.31
C ALA A 5 -0.75 8.92 -5.95
N ALA A 6 -1.89 8.25 -5.70
CA ALA A 6 -2.59 8.30 -4.42
C ALA A 6 -1.71 7.79 -3.26
N PHE A 7 -0.96 6.71 -3.48
CA PHE A 7 0.02 6.19 -2.53
C PHE A 7 1.09 7.24 -2.19
N GLY A 8 1.67 7.88 -3.21
CA GLY A 8 2.68 8.93 -3.02
C GLY A 8 2.16 10.11 -2.19
N LEU A 9 0.97 10.61 -2.52
CA LEU A 9 0.34 11.72 -1.78
C LEU A 9 0.07 11.36 -0.31
N LEU A 10 -0.44 10.16 -0.05
CA LEU A 10 -0.64 9.67 1.31
C LEU A 10 0.69 9.55 2.07
N PHE A 11 1.73 9.02 1.43
CA PHE A 11 3.02 8.82 2.07
C PHE A 11 3.68 10.15 2.43
N ASP A 12 3.62 11.12 1.52
CA ASP A 12 4.08 12.48 1.80
C ASP A 12 3.30 13.09 2.98
N ALA A 13 1.96 12.98 2.98
CA ALA A 13 1.14 13.49 4.08
C ALA A 13 1.51 12.87 5.45
N VAL A 14 1.73 11.56 5.51
CA VAL A 14 2.13 10.87 6.76
C VAL A 14 3.54 11.26 7.21
N ARG A 15 4.44 11.59 6.26
CA ARG A 15 5.79 12.07 6.55
C ARG A 15 5.78 13.51 7.08
N ASP A 16 4.94 14.36 6.52
CA ASP A 16 4.82 15.78 6.89
C ASP A 16 4.21 15.95 8.29
N VAL A 17 3.36 15.01 8.73
CA VAL A 17 2.78 15.05 10.07
C VAL A 17 3.86 14.73 11.11
N ASN A 18 4.06 15.65 12.05
CA ASN A 18 4.93 15.41 13.21
C ASN A 18 4.30 14.34 14.12
N ASN A 19 4.64 13.08 13.86
CA ASN A 19 4.11 11.91 14.58
C ASN A 19 4.39 11.95 16.08
N ASN A 20 5.31 12.78 16.57
CA ASN A 20 5.63 12.86 17.99
C ASN A 20 4.68 13.73 18.80
N THR A 21 3.97 14.67 18.18
CA THR A 21 3.05 15.60 18.86
C THR A 21 1.57 15.31 18.58
N SER A 22 1.28 14.46 17.60
CA SER A 22 -0.09 14.07 17.26
C SER A 22 -0.73 13.17 18.32
N LYS A 23 -2.01 13.43 18.62
CA LYS A 23 -2.87 12.55 19.45
C LYS A 23 -3.09 11.18 18.82
N PHE A 24 -2.82 11.05 17.53
CA PHE A 24 -2.94 9.82 16.74
C PHE A 24 -1.58 9.18 16.45
N LYS A 25 -0.55 9.51 17.25
CA LYS A 25 0.84 9.04 17.08
C LYS A 25 0.95 7.54 16.81
N PHE A 26 0.23 6.71 17.57
CA PHE A 26 0.34 5.26 17.43
C PHE A 26 -0.21 4.77 16.09
N GLN A 27 -1.38 5.27 15.68
CA GLN A 27 -2.01 4.96 14.40
C GLN A 27 -1.14 5.43 13.24
N LEU A 28 -0.68 6.69 13.28
CA LEU A 28 0.16 7.26 12.23
C LEU A 28 1.51 6.56 12.10
N LYS A 29 2.12 6.12 13.22
CA LYS A 29 3.33 5.28 13.17
C LYS A 29 3.10 3.92 12.50
N ARG A 30 1.97 3.26 12.78
CA ARG A 30 1.62 1.98 12.14
C ARG A 30 1.40 2.14 10.64
N ILE A 31 0.62 3.15 10.25
CA ILE A 31 0.39 3.52 8.86
C ILE A 31 1.73 3.83 8.17
N LYS A 32 2.58 4.66 8.79
CA LYS A 32 3.92 4.98 8.25
C LYS A 32 4.75 3.74 8.01
N GLY A 33 4.83 2.82 8.98
CA GLY A 33 5.60 1.59 8.82
C GLY A 33 5.08 0.70 7.68
N LYS A 34 3.76 0.66 7.46
CA LYS A 34 3.17 -0.04 6.31
C LYS A 34 3.50 0.64 4.98
N LEU A 35 3.45 1.97 4.92
CA LEU A 35 3.83 2.72 3.73
C LEU A 35 5.31 2.52 3.40
N GLU A 36 6.21 2.54 4.39
CA GLU A 36 7.63 2.23 4.20
C GLU A 36 7.85 0.80 3.69
N ALA A 37 7.07 -0.17 4.18
CA ALA A 37 7.14 -1.56 3.70
C ALA A 37 6.59 -1.74 2.27
N LEU A 38 5.57 -0.95 1.89
CA LEU A 38 4.93 -1.01 0.58
C LEU A 38 5.68 -0.23 -0.51
N ASP A 39 6.40 0.82 -0.13
CA ASP A 39 7.13 1.71 -1.06
C ASP A 39 8.00 0.98 -2.10
N PRO A 40 8.87 0.02 -1.73
CA PRO A 40 9.68 -0.69 -2.73
C PRO A 40 8.83 -1.52 -3.71
N LEU A 41 7.64 -1.99 -3.30
CA LEU A 41 6.74 -2.74 -4.16
C LEU A 41 6.02 -1.80 -5.14
N ILE A 42 5.51 -0.67 -4.63
CA ILE A 42 4.84 0.37 -5.45
C ILE A 42 5.80 0.97 -6.50
N LYS A 43 7.08 1.13 -6.16
CA LYS A 43 8.11 1.58 -7.12
C LYS A 43 8.34 0.57 -8.24
N GLN A 44 8.42 -0.72 -7.93
CA GLN A 44 8.56 -1.76 -8.96
C GLN A 44 7.37 -1.77 -9.92
N ILE A 45 6.15 -1.62 -9.41
CA ILE A 45 4.93 -1.50 -10.22
C ILE A 45 5.02 -0.32 -11.21
N LYS A 46 5.57 0.81 -10.75
CA LYS A 46 5.79 1.99 -11.60
C LYS A 46 6.90 1.78 -12.63
N GLU A 47 8.01 1.16 -12.23
CA GLU A 47 9.21 1.02 -13.06
C GLU A 47 9.06 0.00 -14.18
N PHE A 48 8.41 -1.13 -13.91
CA PHE A 48 8.20 -2.16 -14.91
C PHE A 48 6.97 -1.92 -15.80
N ASP A 49 6.28 -0.79 -15.62
CA ASP A 49 4.91 -0.54 -16.09
C ASP A 49 4.03 -1.78 -15.89
N SER A 50 4.31 -2.52 -14.80
CA SER A 50 3.69 -3.81 -14.57
C SER A 50 2.29 -3.53 -14.08
N GLU A 51 1.31 -4.04 -14.82
CA GLU A 51 -0.06 -4.03 -14.34
C GLU A 51 -0.10 -4.87 -13.07
N LEU A 52 -0.58 -4.25 -11.99
CA LEU A 52 -1.06 -5.01 -10.86
C LEU A 52 -2.16 -5.93 -11.37
N ASP A 53 -2.06 -7.23 -11.10
CA ASP A 53 -3.16 -8.17 -11.31
C ASP A 53 -4.23 -7.99 -10.24
N LEU A 54 -4.70 -6.75 -10.15
CA LEU A 54 -5.82 -6.29 -9.34
C LEU A 54 -7.00 -6.13 -10.29
N GLN A 55 -8.18 -6.54 -9.83
CA GLN A 55 -9.38 -6.19 -10.56
C GLN A 55 -9.53 -4.66 -10.56
N LYS A 56 -10.02 -4.08 -11.67
CA LYS A 56 -10.15 -2.62 -11.82
C LYS A 56 -10.89 -1.96 -10.65
N TRP A 57 -11.85 -2.65 -10.04
CA TRP A 57 -12.59 -2.16 -8.88
C TRP A 57 -11.75 -2.18 -7.60
N GLU A 58 -10.86 -3.16 -7.41
CA GLU A 58 -9.96 -3.24 -6.24
C GLU A 58 -8.92 -2.12 -6.31
N ALA A 59 -8.30 -1.93 -7.47
CA ALA A 59 -7.33 -0.84 -7.67
C ALA A 59 -7.97 0.53 -7.38
N ARG A 60 -9.22 0.72 -7.80
CA ARG A 60 -9.99 1.93 -7.52
C ARG A 60 -10.37 2.06 -6.05
N ASP A 61 -10.77 0.98 -5.38
CA ASP A 61 -11.07 0.99 -3.94
C ASP A 61 -9.83 1.40 -3.12
N PHE A 62 -8.65 0.87 -3.45
CA PHE A 62 -7.40 1.28 -2.82
C PHE A 62 -7.05 2.74 -3.11
N GLU A 63 -7.24 3.20 -4.34
CA GLU A 63 -7.02 4.61 -4.70
C GLU A 63 -7.93 5.54 -3.88
N GLU A 64 -9.22 5.24 -3.78
CA GLU A 64 -10.19 6.02 -3.03
C GLU A 64 -9.85 6.02 -1.53
N GLN A 65 -9.50 4.86 -0.96
CA GLN A 65 -9.11 4.74 0.45
C GLN A 65 -7.81 5.48 0.78
N MET A 66 -6.82 5.48 -0.13
CA MET A 66 -5.59 6.24 0.05
C MET A 66 -5.82 7.75 -0.06
N THR A 67 -6.66 8.17 -1.02
CA THR A 67 -7.02 9.57 -1.21
C THR A 67 -7.77 10.12 0.00
N GLU A 68 -8.72 9.37 0.55
CA GLU A 68 -9.42 9.76 1.77
C GLU A 68 -8.49 9.71 2.98
N GLY A 69 -7.63 8.69 3.06
CA GLY A 69 -6.60 8.57 4.08
C GLY A 69 -5.68 9.79 4.14
N GLU A 70 -5.26 10.31 2.99
CA GLU A 70 -4.43 11.51 2.86
C GLU A 70 -5.11 12.73 3.51
N ARG A 71 -6.40 12.95 3.19
CA ARG A 71 -7.19 14.05 3.77
C ARG A 71 -7.29 13.92 5.28
N VAL A 72 -7.60 12.72 5.77
CA VAL A 72 -7.73 12.41 7.20
C VAL A 72 -6.41 12.66 7.92
N VAL A 73 -5.29 12.20 7.36
CA VAL A 73 -3.95 12.40 7.93
C VAL A 73 -3.61 13.88 8.06
N ARG A 74 -3.94 14.71 7.07
CA ARG A 74 -3.72 16.17 7.15
C ARG A 74 -4.69 16.87 8.10
N PHE A 75 -5.93 16.41 8.18
CA PHE A 75 -6.99 17.03 8.97
C PHE A 75 -6.88 16.74 10.47
N CYS A 76 -6.68 15.48 10.86
CA CYS A 76 -6.77 15.05 12.25
C CYS A 76 -5.83 15.76 13.25
N PRO A 77 -4.59 16.14 12.88
CA PRO A 77 -3.71 16.92 13.76
C PRO A 77 -4.25 18.32 14.10
N GLN A 78 -5.11 18.90 13.26
CA GLN A 78 -5.64 20.25 13.42
C GLN A 78 -6.82 20.32 14.41
N LEU A 79 -7.28 19.18 14.93
CA LEU A 79 -8.45 19.11 15.80
C LEU A 79 -8.18 19.61 17.23
N HIS A 80 -8.96 20.61 17.63
CA HIS A 80 -8.99 21.09 19.01
C HIS A 80 -9.43 19.97 19.98
N LEU A 81 -8.93 20.03 21.22
CA LEU A 81 -9.05 18.99 22.25
C LEU A 81 -10.47 18.55 22.61
N TRP A 82 -11.50 19.37 22.34
CA TRP A 82 -12.85 19.19 22.87
C TRP A 82 -13.83 18.48 21.92
N ASN A 83 -13.47 18.21 20.66
CA ASN A 83 -14.40 17.60 19.71
C ASN A 83 -14.31 16.07 19.68
N ILE A 84 -15.04 15.43 20.60
CA ILE A 84 -15.10 13.96 20.73
C ILE A 84 -15.58 13.29 19.43
N ARG A 85 -16.59 13.85 18.76
CA ARG A 85 -17.14 13.28 17.51
C ARG A 85 -16.09 13.26 16.40
N LYS A 86 -15.38 14.37 16.19
CA LYS A 86 -14.31 14.45 15.19
C LYS A 86 -13.13 13.53 15.55
N LYS A 87 -12.82 13.37 16.84
CA LYS A 87 -11.79 12.43 17.30
C LYS A 87 -12.17 10.98 17.01
N HIS A 88 -13.43 10.59 17.24
CA HIS A 88 -13.93 9.26 16.90
C HIS A 88 -13.80 9.01 15.40
N HIS A 89 -14.28 9.94 14.58
CA HIS A 89 -14.19 9.87 13.14
C HIS A 89 -12.74 9.71 12.64
N CYS A 90 -11.80 10.51 13.16
CA CYS A 90 -10.38 10.37 12.85
C CYS A 90 -9.82 9.00 13.23
N THR A 91 -10.16 8.48 14.41
CA THR A 91 -9.71 7.17 14.87
C THR A 91 -10.19 6.06 13.94
N GLU A 92 -11.47 6.10 13.61
CA GLU A 92 -12.14 5.14 12.72
C GLU A 92 -11.51 5.17 11.32
N LYS A 93 -11.36 6.36 10.73
CA LYS A 93 -10.77 6.50 9.39
C LYS A 93 -9.30 6.12 9.32
N LEU A 94 -8.51 6.40 10.35
CA LEU A 94 -7.12 5.93 10.41
C LEU A 94 -7.04 4.40 10.56
N LEU A 95 -8.01 3.77 11.24
CA LEU A 95 -8.08 2.32 11.36
C LEU A 95 -8.48 1.66 10.03
N GLU A 96 -9.48 2.21 9.34
CA GLU A 96 -9.88 1.77 7.99
C GLU A 96 -8.69 1.85 7.02
N LEU A 97 -7.95 2.95 7.04
CA LEU A 97 -6.75 3.12 6.22
C LEU A 97 -5.66 2.10 6.59
N ASP A 98 -5.44 1.85 7.87
CA ASP A 98 -4.46 0.86 8.34
C ASP A 98 -4.79 -0.56 7.83
N GLU A 99 -6.06 -0.96 7.87
CA GLU A 99 -6.50 -2.27 7.34
C GLU A 99 -6.49 -2.31 5.81
N SER A 100 -6.79 -1.21 5.13
CA SER A 100 -6.66 -1.07 3.67
C SER A 100 -5.22 -1.37 3.21
N LEU A 101 -4.24 -0.69 3.81
CA LEU A 101 -2.82 -0.88 3.47
C LEU A 101 -2.35 -2.30 3.77
N LYS A 102 -2.87 -2.93 4.83
CA LYS A 102 -2.58 -4.34 5.14
C LYS A 102 -3.14 -5.27 4.06
N ARG A 103 -4.36 -5.03 3.60
CA ARG A 103 -4.98 -5.80 2.50
C ARG A 103 -4.17 -5.69 1.22
N LEU A 104 -3.78 -4.47 0.85
CA LEU A 104 -2.92 -4.25 -0.32
C LEU A 104 -1.61 -5.03 -0.19
N MET A 105 -0.93 -4.94 0.97
CA MET A 105 0.31 -5.67 1.22
C MET A 105 0.14 -7.19 1.06
N GLN A 106 -0.97 -7.75 1.55
CA GLN A 106 -1.27 -9.18 1.41
C GLN A 106 -1.48 -9.59 -0.05
N ILE A 107 -2.21 -8.78 -0.83
CA ILE A 107 -2.44 -9.05 -2.25
C ILE A 107 -1.11 -9.03 -3.02
N LEU A 108 -0.28 -8.02 -2.78
CA LEU A 108 1.03 -7.92 -3.43
C LEU A 108 1.93 -9.11 -3.07
N GLN A 109 1.93 -9.56 -1.82
CA GLN A 109 2.67 -10.75 -1.40
C GLN A 109 2.20 -12.01 -2.13
N ILE A 110 0.89 -12.20 -2.28
CA ILE A 110 0.33 -13.34 -3.01
C ILE A 110 0.73 -13.30 -4.49
N GLN A 111 0.65 -12.13 -5.13
CA GLN A 111 1.08 -11.94 -6.51
C GLN A 111 2.57 -12.30 -6.69
N ILE A 112 3.45 -11.78 -5.83
CA ILE A 112 4.89 -12.09 -5.85
C ILE A 112 5.14 -13.61 -5.75
N ILE A 113 4.42 -14.30 -4.85
CA ILE A 113 4.57 -15.75 -4.68
C ILE A 113 4.14 -16.50 -5.95
N ARG A 114 3.03 -16.07 -6.58
CA ARG A 114 2.54 -16.67 -7.82
C ARG A 114 3.53 -16.46 -8.96
N ASP A 115 3.96 -15.23 -9.16
CA ASP A 115 4.84 -14.84 -10.27
C ASP A 115 6.22 -15.54 -10.13
N LEU A 116 6.72 -15.68 -8.90
CA LEU A 116 7.92 -16.46 -8.60
C LEU A 116 7.75 -17.95 -8.97
N LYS A 117 6.59 -18.54 -8.64
CA LYS A 117 6.30 -19.94 -8.95
C LYS A 117 6.18 -20.17 -10.46
N GLU A 118 5.52 -19.28 -11.18
CA GLU A 118 5.40 -19.33 -12.64
C GLU A 118 6.79 -19.20 -13.30
N THR A 119 7.59 -18.25 -12.85
CA THR A 119 8.98 -18.07 -13.30
C THR A 119 9.82 -19.33 -13.07
N LEU A 120 9.67 -19.99 -11.92
CA LEU A 120 10.36 -21.25 -11.60
C LEU A 120 9.94 -22.40 -12.53
N ILE A 121 8.64 -22.53 -12.81
CA ILE A 121 8.11 -23.55 -13.74
C ILE A 121 8.69 -23.32 -15.14
N LEU A 122 8.60 -22.09 -15.65
CA LEU A 122 9.12 -21.73 -16.97
C LEU A 122 10.63 -21.98 -17.08
N THR A 123 11.39 -21.61 -16.04
CA THR A 123 12.84 -21.82 -16.00
C THR A 123 13.21 -23.30 -15.99
N ASN A 124 12.48 -24.13 -15.24
CA ASN A 124 12.67 -25.59 -15.23
C ASN A 124 12.34 -26.23 -16.58
N ASP A 125 11.29 -25.76 -17.25
CA ASP A 125 10.93 -26.24 -18.58
C ASP A 125 11.98 -25.87 -19.63
N ILE A 126 12.51 -24.64 -19.57
CA ILE A 126 13.64 -24.22 -20.40
C ILE A 126 14.87 -25.10 -20.12
N HIS A 127 15.22 -25.30 -18.85
CA HIS A 127 16.35 -26.14 -18.47
C HIS A 127 16.23 -27.58 -18.99
N ARG A 128 15.04 -28.19 -18.85
CA ARG A 128 14.77 -29.54 -19.35
C ARG A 128 14.90 -29.62 -20.87
N LYS A 129 14.37 -28.65 -21.60
CA LYS A 129 14.51 -28.58 -23.07
C LYS A 129 15.97 -28.45 -23.50
N ILE A 130 16.75 -27.59 -22.85
CA ILE A 130 18.19 -27.42 -23.15
C ILE A 130 18.96 -28.73 -22.90
N MET A 131 18.71 -29.40 -21.77
CA MET A 131 19.36 -30.68 -21.45
C MET A 131 18.95 -31.81 -22.40
N GLY A 132 17.70 -31.82 -22.86
CA GLY A 132 17.20 -32.79 -23.84
C GLY A 132 17.76 -32.62 -25.25
N ILE A 133 18.17 -31.39 -25.62
CA ILE A 133 18.77 -31.06 -26.94
C ILE A 133 20.25 -31.48 -27.03
N ARG A 134 20.95 -31.67 -25.90
CA ARG A 134 22.37 -32.06 -25.86
C ARG A 134 22.62 -33.58 -26.04
N LYS A 135 21.72 -34.32 -26.67
CA LYS A 135 21.85 -35.76 -26.93
C LYS A 135 21.84 -36.03 -28.43
#